data_AF-A0A371MYJ6-F1
#
_entry.id   AF-A0A371MYJ6-F1
#
_cell.length_a   1.000
_cell.length_b   1.000
_cell.length_c   1.000
_cell.angle_alpha   90.00
_cell.angle_beta   90.00
_cell.angle_gamma   90.00
#
_symmetry.space_group_name_H-M   'P 1'
#
loop_
_entity.id
_entity.type
_entity.pdbx_description
1 polymer ?
#
loop_
_entity_poly.entity_id
_entity_poly.type
_entity_poly.pdbx_seq_one_letter_code
_entity_poly.pdbx_strand_id
1 'polypeptide(L)'
;MPEKRGGDAGERPDDGDEPRHYLLDSDDYRRDLVPVFSEAVPVASAVRVELDESCLDGAYGEDDIERCVEALTTVEALDPERPDDGTRVFSLDRDGEDALFALLDVATTMVGENFVFRLTLLDDRGDDLLTTIPHESMLWGESPPLPERVVASIQDLLANRVGLFVASTVHERWETDDHAYRFDTTAIVQSTLDRKTSLTYCSALSARGLDVVDGTTLVFDTPTGEKVVPCVTRERAERVANTVRSLRWRYDGTRL
;
A
#
# COMPACT_ATOMS: atom_id res chain seq x y z
N MET A 1 -2.69 9.06 -53.87
CA MET A 1 -2.22 7.69 -54.14
C MET A 1 -0.90 7.79 -54.89
N PRO A 2 0.16 7.08 -54.48
CA PRO A 2 0.12 5.71 -53.96
C PRO A 2 0.11 5.61 -52.42
N GLU A 3 -0.57 4.57 -51.93
CA GLU A 3 -0.37 4.04 -50.58
C GLU A 3 0.77 3.02 -50.60
N LYS A 4 1.50 2.89 -49.48
CA LYS A 4 2.02 1.60 -49.04
C LYS A 4 2.07 1.53 -47.52
N ARG A 5 1.64 0.38 -46.98
CA ARG A 5 1.44 0.07 -45.56
C ARG A 5 2.71 -0.51 -44.92
N GLY A 6 2.66 -0.67 -43.60
CA GLY A 6 3.65 -1.33 -42.74
C GLY A 6 4.39 -0.26 -41.94
N GLY A 7 4.40 -0.27 -40.62
CA GLY A 7 4.39 -1.39 -39.68
C GLY A 7 5.42 -0.98 -38.63
N ASP A 8 4.96 -0.57 -37.45
CA ASP A 8 5.04 -1.42 -36.27
C ASP A 8 6.48 -1.61 -35.78
N ALA A 9 6.89 -0.66 -34.94
CA ALA A 9 7.84 -0.84 -33.86
C ALA A 9 7.51 0.25 -32.84
N GLY A 10 6.47 0.01 -32.04
CA GLY A 10 6.33 0.74 -30.79
C GLY A 10 7.50 0.34 -29.90
N GLU A 11 8.59 1.10 -29.95
CA GLU A 11 9.66 1.02 -28.96
C GLU A 11 9.03 1.31 -27.60
N ARG A 12 8.68 0.23 -26.89
CA ARG A 12 8.54 0.30 -25.44
C ARG A 12 9.85 0.89 -24.93
N PRO A 13 9.80 1.94 -24.10
CA PRO A 13 10.94 2.25 -23.27
C PRO A 13 11.35 0.96 -22.56
N ASP A 14 12.65 0.69 -22.54
CA ASP A 14 13.25 -0.32 -21.69
C ASP A 14 13.16 0.24 -20.27
N ASP A 15 11.97 0.13 -19.67
CA ASP A 15 11.68 0.50 -18.28
C ASP A 15 12.48 -0.45 -17.40
N GLY A 16 13.76 -0.14 -17.21
CA GLY A 16 14.69 -0.93 -16.41
C GLY A 16 14.09 -1.14 -15.03
N ASP A 17 13.88 -2.42 -14.66
CA ASP A 17 13.01 -2.88 -13.58
C ASP A 17 12.93 -1.86 -12.42
N GLU A 18 11.83 -1.10 -12.34
CA GLU A 18 11.49 -0.35 -11.12
C GLU A 18 11.57 -1.35 -9.95
N PRO A 19 12.16 -0.98 -8.79
CA PRO A 19 12.28 -1.90 -7.67
C PRO A 19 10.93 -2.54 -7.37
N ARG A 20 10.91 -3.86 -7.14
CA ARG A 20 9.66 -4.58 -6.87
C ARG A 20 9.16 -4.25 -5.46
N HIS A 21 8.54 -3.09 -5.32
CA HIS A 21 7.78 -2.73 -4.14
C HIS A 21 6.59 -3.69 -4.05
N TYR A 22 6.50 -4.50 -3.00
CA TYR A 22 5.31 -5.31 -2.74
C TYR A 22 4.26 -4.43 -2.07
N LEU A 23 2.97 -4.59 -2.39
CA LEU A 23 1.87 -3.84 -1.76
C LEU A 23 0.91 -4.82 -1.08
N LEU A 24 0.44 -4.47 0.12
CA LEU A 24 -0.73 -5.08 0.73
C LEU A 24 -2.00 -4.38 0.23
N ASP A 25 -2.88 -5.11 -0.44
CA ASP A 25 -4.27 -4.71 -0.68
C ASP A 25 -5.17 -5.63 0.13
N SER A 26 -5.85 -5.10 1.16
CA SER A 26 -6.72 -5.86 2.06
C SER A 26 -7.93 -5.03 2.50
N ASP A 27 -9.11 -5.65 2.45
CA ASP A 27 -10.36 -5.09 2.99
C ASP A 27 -10.35 -4.99 4.53
N ASP A 28 -9.39 -5.64 5.22
CA ASP A 28 -9.26 -5.69 6.68
C ASP A 28 -7.79 -5.45 7.11
N TYR A 29 -7.22 -4.32 6.65
CA TYR A 29 -5.84 -3.90 6.91
C TYR A 29 -5.42 -4.03 8.39
N ARG A 30 -6.28 -3.59 9.33
CA ARG A 30 -6.00 -3.66 10.78
C ARG A 30 -5.71 -5.09 11.26
N ARG A 31 -6.40 -6.09 10.70
CA ARG A 31 -6.24 -7.52 11.06
C ARG A 31 -5.01 -8.17 10.41
N ASP A 32 -4.56 -7.63 9.29
CA ASP A 32 -3.46 -8.18 8.49
C ASP A 32 -2.10 -7.55 8.83
N LEU A 33 -2.09 -6.31 9.33
CA LEU A 33 -0.87 -5.57 9.70
C LEU A 33 0.07 -6.36 10.63
N VAL A 34 -0.38 -6.73 11.84
CA VAL A 34 0.45 -7.44 12.82
C VAL A 34 0.99 -8.78 12.27
N PRO A 35 0.17 -9.67 11.69
CA PRO A 35 0.66 -10.92 11.09
C PRO A 35 1.66 -10.74 9.94
N VAL A 36 1.47 -9.75 9.06
CA VAL A 36 2.41 -9.49 7.95
C VAL A 36 3.77 -9.03 8.50
N PHE A 37 3.79 -8.19 9.54
CA PHE A 37 5.02 -7.83 10.25
C PHE A 37 5.66 -9.04 10.93
N SER A 38 4.88 -9.92 11.59
CA SER A 38 5.42 -11.13 12.25
C SER A 38 6.19 -12.06 11.31
N GLU A 39 5.81 -12.16 10.03
CA GLU A 39 6.53 -12.95 9.03
C GLU A 39 7.85 -12.28 8.56
N ALA A 40 7.93 -10.94 8.66
CA ALA A 40 9.08 -10.16 8.21
C ALA A 40 10.11 -9.86 9.31
N VAL A 41 9.71 -9.77 10.58
CA VAL A 41 10.61 -9.57 11.74
C VAL A 41 11.82 -10.52 11.73
N PRO A 42 11.70 -11.83 11.42
CA PRO A 42 12.85 -12.76 11.41
C PRO A 42 13.93 -12.50 10.34
N VAL A 43 13.76 -11.50 9.47
CA VAL A 43 14.78 -11.04 8.50
C VAL A 43 15.19 -9.58 8.69
N ALA A 44 14.58 -8.87 9.64
CA ALA A 44 14.93 -7.51 10.01
C ALA A 44 15.91 -7.49 11.20
N SER A 45 16.68 -6.40 11.34
CA SER A 45 17.56 -6.17 12.50
C SER A 45 17.22 -4.91 13.28
N ALA A 46 16.43 -4.00 12.71
CA ALA A 46 16.02 -2.76 13.38
C ALA A 46 14.63 -2.31 12.89
N VAL A 47 14.04 -1.37 13.64
CA VAL A 47 12.85 -0.62 13.25
C VAL A 47 13.19 0.86 13.20
N ARG A 48 12.82 1.55 12.13
CA ARG A 48 12.72 3.02 12.07
C ARG A 48 11.26 3.42 12.27
N VAL A 49 11.04 4.35 13.20
CA VAL A 49 9.75 4.93 13.55
C VAL A 49 9.81 6.42 13.30
N GLU A 50 9.05 6.90 12.33
CA GLU A 50 8.91 8.33 12.02
C GLU A 50 7.57 8.81 12.59
N LEU A 51 7.59 9.79 13.49
CA LEU A 51 6.38 10.35 14.13
C LEU A 51 6.13 11.80 13.73
N ASP A 52 4.89 12.14 13.43
CA ASP A 52 4.37 13.50 13.45
C ASP A 52 3.50 13.67 14.71
N GLU A 53 4.09 14.30 15.72
CA GLU A 53 3.55 14.39 17.09
C GLU A 53 2.32 15.34 17.21
N SER A 54 1.87 15.95 16.11
CA SER A 54 0.84 16.99 16.11
C SER A 54 -0.57 16.52 16.50
N CYS A 55 -0.83 15.20 16.55
CA CYS A 55 -2.17 14.62 16.75
C CYS A 55 -2.47 14.08 18.18
N LEU A 56 -1.62 14.34 19.17
CA LEU A 56 -1.79 13.82 20.56
C LEU A 56 -2.61 14.75 21.49
N ASP A 57 -3.52 15.57 20.95
CA ASP A 57 -4.17 16.69 21.66
C ASP A 57 -5.45 16.35 22.47
N GLY A 58 -5.79 15.06 22.60
CA GLY A 58 -6.93 14.59 23.40
C GLY A 58 -8.21 14.28 22.61
N ALA A 59 -8.25 14.53 21.30
CA ALA A 59 -9.48 14.40 20.49
C ALA A 59 -10.03 12.96 20.33
N TYR A 60 -9.22 11.92 20.63
CA TYR A 60 -9.47 10.53 20.23
C TYR A 60 -9.82 9.56 21.39
N GLY A 61 -9.97 10.08 22.61
CA GLY A 61 -10.31 9.29 23.81
C GLY A 61 -9.09 8.94 24.67
N GLU A 62 -9.28 8.92 25.99
CA GLU A 62 -8.18 8.82 26.96
C GLU A 62 -7.45 7.47 26.89
N ASP A 63 -8.19 6.34 26.83
CA ASP A 63 -7.63 4.97 26.83
C ASP A 63 -6.67 4.68 25.66
N ASP A 64 -7.01 5.11 24.43
CA ASP A 64 -6.15 4.88 23.26
C ASP A 64 -4.94 5.82 23.23
N ILE A 65 -5.06 7.01 23.86
CA ILE A 65 -3.93 7.93 24.06
C ILE A 65 -2.98 7.37 25.12
N GLU A 66 -3.49 6.81 26.22
CA GLU A 66 -2.68 6.14 27.25
C GLU A 66 -1.85 4.99 26.63
N ARG A 67 -2.48 4.12 25.83
CA ARG A 67 -1.77 3.07 25.06
C ARG A 67 -0.68 3.60 24.14
N CYS A 68 -0.96 4.69 23.43
CA CYS A 68 0.03 5.33 22.56
C CYS A 68 1.22 5.85 23.37
N VAL A 69 0.97 6.51 24.50
CA VAL A 69 2.00 6.99 25.43
C VAL A 69 2.79 5.83 26.04
N GLU A 70 2.16 4.70 26.39
CA GLU A 70 2.84 3.50 26.89
C GLU A 70 3.74 2.85 25.83
N ALA A 71 3.26 2.71 24.60
CA ALA A 71 4.05 2.19 23.48
C ALA A 71 5.27 3.08 23.18
N LEU A 72 5.08 4.40 23.11
CA LEU A 72 6.17 5.36 22.93
C LEU A 72 7.14 5.36 24.12
N THR A 73 6.64 5.26 25.36
CA THR A 73 7.50 5.13 26.55
C THR A 73 8.36 3.87 26.49
N THR A 74 7.82 2.77 25.94
CA THR A 74 8.56 1.52 25.75
C THR A 74 9.67 1.69 24.72
N VAL A 75 9.40 2.36 23.59
CA VAL A 75 10.42 2.73 22.59
C VAL A 75 11.51 3.61 23.19
N GLU A 76 11.15 4.69 23.89
CA GLU A 76 12.12 5.63 24.47
C GLU A 76 12.98 4.97 25.58
N ALA A 77 12.47 3.92 26.25
CA ALA A 77 13.22 3.12 27.23
C ALA A 77 14.32 2.25 26.61
N LEU A 78 14.29 1.99 25.29
CA LEU A 78 15.37 1.31 24.55
C LEU A 78 16.58 2.22 24.25
N ASP A 79 16.49 3.52 24.59
CA ASP A 79 17.42 4.59 24.19
C ASP A 79 17.73 4.58 22.68
N PRO A 80 16.70 4.80 21.82
CA PRO A 80 16.83 4.69 20.38
C PRO A 80 17.81 5.73 19.81
N GLU A 81 18.45 5.39 18.70
CA GLU A 81 19.12 6.38 17.88
C GLU A 81 18.08 7.38 17.34
N ARG A 82 18.42 8.67 17.39
CA ARG A 82 17.55 9.78 16.96
C ARG A 82 18.29 10.58 15.87
N PRO A 83 18.13 10.23 14.58
CA PRO A 83 18.73 10.96 13.46
C PRO A 83 18.24 12.41 13.36
N ASP A 84 17.01 12.66 13.81
CA ASP A 84 16.32 13.94 13.90
C ASP A 84 15.27 13.89 15.03
N ASP A 85 14.55 14.99 15.25
CA ASP A 85 13.58 15.13 16.34
C ASP A 85 12.31 14.25 16.15
N GLY A 86 12.00 13.79 14.92
CA GLY A 86 10.82 12.97 14.63
C GLY A 86 11.10 11.47 14.59
N THR A 87 12.34 11.08 14.31
CA THR A 87 12.73 9.71 13.98
C THR A 87 13.39 8.98 15.16
N ARG A 88 12.90 7.77 15.47
CA ARG A 88 13.54 6.82 16.40
C ARG A 88 13.98 5.57 15.65
N VAL A 89 15.18 5.07 15.92
CA VAL A 89 15.68 3.79 15.39
C VAL A 89 16.15 2.90 16.54
N PHE A 90 15.62 1.67 16.63
CA PHE A 90 15.98 0.69 17.66
C PHE A 90 16.17 -0.71 17.07
N SER A 91 16.97 -1.55 17.74
CA SER A 91 17.25 -2.93 17.33
C SER A 91 16.08 -3.87 17.58
N LEU A 92 15.88 -4.84 16.69
CA LEU A 92 14.99 -5.98 16.92
C LEU A 92 15.71 -7.09 17.68
N ASP A 93 16.01 -6.80 18.94
CA ASP A 93 16.15 -7.84 19.95
C ASP A 93 14.78 -8.10 20.61
N ARG A 94 14.76 -8.87 21.71
CA ARG A 94 13.50 -9.23 22.39
C ARG A 94 12.71 -8.01 22.88
N ASP A 95 13.39 -7.02 23.47
CA ASP A 95 12.71 -5.87 24.06
C ASP A 95 12.29 -4.89 22.94
N GLY A 96 13.04 -4.87 21.83
CA GLY A 96 12.64 -4.23 20.58
C GLY A 96 11.46 -4.89 19.86
N GLU A 97 11.36 -6.22 19.84
CA GLU A 97 10.18 -6.93 19.33
C GLU A 97 8.93 -6.56 20.15
N ASP A 98 9.00 -6.60 21.49
CA ASP A 98 7.91 -6.19 22.37
C ASP A 98 7.49 -4.73 22.11
N ALA A 99 8.44 -3.81 21.89
CA ALA A 99 8.16 -2.41 21.53
C ALA A 99 7.51 -2.25 20.13
N LEU A 100 7.97 -3.00 19.12
CA LEU A 100 7.38 -3.01 17.78
C LEU A 100 5.92 -3.48 17.84
N PHE A 101 5.63 -4.58 18.54
CA PHE A 101 4.27 -5.09 18.61
C PHE A 101 3.34 -4.16 19.40
N ALA A 102 3.83 -3.45 20.43
CA ALA A 102 3.07 -2.40 21.08
C ALA A 102 2.68 -1.25 20.12
N LEU A 103 3.60 -0.81 19.24
CA LEU A 103 3.30 0.20 18.21
C LEU A 103 2.30 -0.32 17.16
N LEU A 104 2.42 -1.58 16.75
CA LEU A 104 1.50 -2.21 15.79
C LEU A 104 0.11 -2.42 16.39
N ASP A 105 -0.01 -2.73 17.68
CA ASP A 105 -1.30 -2.77 18.38
C ASP A 105 -1.95 -1.38 18.40
N VAL A 106 -1.19 -0.33 18.75
CA VAL A 106 -1.65 1.07 18.67
C VAL A 106 -2.09 1.45 17.25
N ALA A 107 -1.41 0.96 16.21
CA ALA A 107 -1.78 1.18 14.81
C ALA A 107 -3.19 0.68 14.44
N THR A 108 -3.74 -0.27 15.19
CA THR A 108 -5.10 -0.79 14.98
C THR A 108 -6.19 -0.01 15.74
N THR A 109 -5.83 1.00 16.54
CA THR A 109 -6.75 1.79 17.37
C THR A 109 -7.28 3.04 16.66
N MET A 110 -8.23 3.76 17.27
CA MET A 110 -8.73 5.03 16.73
C MET A 110 -7.65 6.12 16.73
N VAL A 111 -6.77 6.13 17.73
CA VAL A 111 -5.57 6.98 17.74
C VAL A 111 -4.65 6.59 16.59
N GLY A 112 -4.39 5.30 16.38
CA GLY A 112 -3.53 4.82 15.29
C GLY A 112 -3.98 5.23 13.88
N GLU A 113 -5.28 5.31 13.64
CA GLU A 113 -5.85 5.78 12.36
C GLU A 113 -5.75 7.29 12.13
N ASN A 114 -5.48 8.09 13.17
CA ASN A 114 -5.43 9.55 13.09
C ASN A 114 -4.04 10.11 13.40
N PHE A 115 -3.21 9.33 14.09
CA PHE A 115 -1.83 9.64 14.38
C PHE A 115 -0.98 9.38 13.14
N VAL A 116 -0.22 10.40 12.73
CA VAL A 116 0.63 10.32 11.55
C VAL A 116 1.96 9.70 11.97
N PHE A 117 2.10 8.39 11.76
CA PHE A 117 3.35 7.67 11.96
C PHE A 117 3.61 6.65 10.87
N ARG A 118 4.90 6.35 10.67
CA ARG A 118 5.40 5.32 9.78
C ARG A 118 6.29 4.36 10.55
N LEU A 119 6.07 3.05 10.40
CA LEU A 119 6.97 2.02 10.89
C LEU A 119 7.67 1.38 9.68
N THR A 120 8.99 1.22 9.78
CA THR A 120 9.84 0.63 8.73
C THR A 120 10.72 -0.43 9.37
N LEU A 121 10.60 -1.70 8.96
CA LEU A 121 11.58 -2.73 9.26
C LEU A 121 12.83 -2.50 8.40
N LEU A 122 14.02 -2.65 8.98
CA LEU A 122 15.31 -2.46 8.32
C LEU A 122 16.15 -3.75 8.34
N ASP A 123 16.92 -4.00 7.29
CA ASP A 123 17.92 -5.08 7.25
C ASP A 123 19.25 -4.71 7.95
N ASP A 124 20.24 -5.62 7.89
CA ASP A 124 21.54 -5.47 8.56
C ASP A 124 22.43 -4.34 8.02
N ARG A 125 21.99 -3.69 6.94
CA ARG A 125 22.63 -2.53 6.29
C ARG A 125 21.88 -1.23 6.54
N GLY A 126 20.66 -1.33 7.06
CA GLY A 126 19.73 -0.21 7.17
C GLY A 126 18.88 0.00 5.91
N ASP A 127 18.83 -0.97 4.98
CA ASP A 127 17.93 -0.90 3.83
C ASP A 127 16.49 -1.26 4.27
N ASP A 128 15.50 -0.49 3.82
CA ASP A 128 14.07 -0.68 4.16
C ASP A 128 13.58 -2.06 3.66
N LEU A 129 12.89 -2.84 4.51
CA LEU A 129 12.34 -4.17 4.20
C LEU A 129 10.82 -4.20 4.10
N LEU A 130 10.15 -3.58 5.06
CA LEU A 130 8.69 -3.56 5.16
C LEU A 130 8.26 -2.27 5.85
N THR A 131 7.49 -1.46 5.14
CA THR A 131 7.09 -0.12 5.58
C THR A 131 5.58 -0.05 5.66
N THR A 132 5.07 0.66 6.67
CA THR A 132 3.64 0.78 6.91
C THR A 132 3.28 2.20 7.35
N ILE A 133 2.17 2.72 6.85
CA ILE A 133 1.56 3.99 7.24
C ILE A 133 0.10 3.69 7.60
N PRO A 134 -0.21 3.46 8.90
CA PRO A 134 -1.51 2.94 9.32
C PRO A 134 -2.71 3.83 9.00
N HIS A 135 -2.58 5.15 9.16
CA HIS A 135 -3.64 6.10 8.83
C HIS A 135 -3.96 6.18 7.33
N GLU A 136 -3.02 5.80 6.46
CA GLU A 136 -3.25 5.64 5.02
C GLU A 136 -3.72 4.23 4.63
N SER A 137 -3.83 3.30 5.60
CA SER A 137 -4.01 1.86 5.39
C SER A 137 -3.00 1.28 4.39
N MET A 138 -1.78 1.83 4.39
CA MET A 138 -0.73 1.47 3.44
C MET A 138 0.30 0.56 4.10
N LEU A 139 0.66 -0.53 3.43
CA LEU A 139 1.79 -1.38 3.79
C LEU A 139 2.47 -1.84 2.51
N TRP A 140 3.79 -1.71 2.45
CA TRP A 140 4.60 -2.14 1.32
C TRP A 140 5.92 -2.78 1.74
N GLY A 141 6.52 -3.56 0.85
CA GLY A 141 7.80 -4.24 1.07
C GLY A 141 8.90 -3.75 0.12
N GLU A 142 10.10 -3.56 0.64
CA GLU A 142 11.31 -3.07 -0.07
C GLU A 142 12.53 -3.98 0.19
N SER A 143 13.75 -3.45 -0.03
CA SER A 143 15.02 -4.14 -0.25
C SER A 143 14.98 -4.97 -1.54
N PRO A 144 16.06 -5.14 -2.33
CA PRO A 144 15.93 -5.82 -3.63
C PRO A 144 16.02 -7.36 -3.54
N PRO A 145 14.93 -8.10 -3.80
CA PRO A 145 13.61 -8.00 -3.17
C PRO A 145 13.64 -8.47 -1.69
N LEU A 146 12.58 -8.17 -0.91
CA LEU A 146 12.20 -8.98 0.27
C LEU A 146 12.41 -10.49 -0.02
N PRO A 147 13.02 -11.28 0.88
CA PRO A 147 13.36 -12.67 0.58
C PRO A 147 12.14 -13.47 0.11
N GLU A 148 12.24 -14.18 -1.02
CA GLU A 148 11.10 -14.87 -1.65
C GLU A 148 10.33 -15.79 -0.69
N ARG A 149 11.04 -16.40 0.28
CA ARG A 149 10.47 -17.24 1.35
C ARG A 149 9.52 -16.46 2.29
N VAL A 150 9.83 -15.20 2.59
CA VAL A 150 9.03 -14.31 3.45
C VAL A 150 7.80 -13.84 2.67
N VAL A 151 7.99 -13.42 1.41
CA VAL A 151 6.89 -13.06 0.51
C VAL A 151 5.91 -14.22 0.36
N ALA A 152 6.40 -15.45 0.15
CA ALA A 152 5.54 -16.64 0.06
C ALA A 152 4.80 -16.93 1.38
N SER A 153 5.47 -16.81 2.54
CA SER A 153 4.84 -17.00 3.84
C SER A 153 3.71 -15.99 4.10
N ILE A 154 3.95 -14.71 3.79
CA ILE A 154 2.95 -13.65 3.84
C ILE A 154 1.77 -13.96 2.90
N GLN A 155 2.05 -14.41 1.66
CA GLN A 155 1.00 -14.76 0.70
C GLN A 155 0.16 -15.96 1.15
N ASP A 156 0.76 -17.02 1.71
CA ASP A 156 0.05 -18.18 2.26
C ASP A 156 -0.79 -17.82 3.50
N LEU A 157 -0.27 -16.93 4.36
CA LEU A 157 -0.99 -16.39 5.51
C LEU A 157 -2.23 -15.59 5.09
N LEU A 158 -2.08 -14.74 4.07
CA LEU A 158 -3.15 -13.91 3.51
C LEU A 158 -4.13 -14.69 2.62
N ALA A 159 -3.75 -15.84 2.04
CA ALA A 159 -4.65 -16.65 1.21
C ALA A 159 -5.92 -17.17 1.93
N ASN A 160 -5.91 -17.19 3.27
CA ASN A 160 -7.08 -17.50 4.11
C ASN A 160 -7.87 -16.26 4.54
N ARG A 161 -7.56 -15.10 3.96
CA ARG A 161 -8.08 -13.77 4.25
C ARG A 161 -8.40 -13.07 2.92
N VAL A 162 -9.09 -11.93 2.96
CA VAL A 162 -9.41 -11.15 1.73
C VAL A 162 -8.34 -10.07 1.53
N GLY A 163 -7.08 -10.50 1.60
CA GLY A 163 -5.90 -9.64 1.50
C GLY A 163 -4.87 -10.26 0.57
N LEU A 164 -4.05 -9.42 -0.06
CA LEU A 164 -3.01 -9.83 -1.00
C LEU A 164 -1.73 -9.04 -0.76
N PHE A 165 -0.59 -9.74 -0.73
CA PHE A 165 0.72 -9.10 -0.78
C PHE A 165 1.38 -9.39 -2.13
N VAL A 166 1.39 -8.40 -3.02
CA VAL A 166 1.72 -8.59 -4.45
C VAL A 166 2.70 -7.53 -4.94
N ALA A 167 3.62 -7.92 -5.83
CA ALA A 167 4.56 -6.98 -6.43
C ALA A 167 3.81 -5.91 -7.24
N SER A 168 4.21 -4.65 -7.06
CA SER A 168 3.61 -3.53 -7.78
C SER A 168 3.76 -3.71 -9.29
N THR A 169 2.72 -3.38 -10.04
CA THR A 169 2.70 -3.49 -11.50
C THR A 169 1.77 -2.45 -12.08
N VAL A 170 2.31 -1.47 -12.79
CA VAL A 170 1.50 -0.46 -13.46
C VAL A 170 0.95 -1.00 -14.77
N HIS A 171 -0.36 -1.27 -14.82
CA HIS A 171 -1.04 -1.86 -15.98
C HIS A 171 -1.32 -0.83 -17.08
N GLU A 172 -1.78 0.37 -16.69
CA GLU A 172 -2.11 1.48 -17.60
C GLU A 172 -1.83 2.83 -16.90
N ARG A 173 -1.48 3.85 -17.69
CA ARG A 173 -1.40 5.27 -17.28
C ARG A 173 -2.16 6.12 -18.29
N TRP A 174 -2.92 7.12 -17.84
CA TRP A 174 -3.61 8.07 -18.71
C TRP A 174 -3.89 9.40 -17.99
N GLU A 175 -4.23 10.43 -18.74
CA GLU A 175 -4.51 11.76 -18.21
C GLU A 175 -5.83 12.27 -18.82
N THR A 176 -6.59 13.04 -18.04
CA THR A 176 -7.74 13.84 -18.48
C THR A 176 -7.39 15.33 -18.39
N ASP A 177 -8.34 16.20 -18.73
CA ASP A 177 -8.17 17.66 -18.61
C ASP A 177 -7.95 18.13 -17.15
N ASP A 178 -8.32 17.31 -16.16
CA ASP A 178 -8.25 17.66 -14.72
C ASP A 178 -7.21 16.85 -13.92
N HIS A 179 -7.00 15.57 -14.26
CA HIS A 179 -6.25 14.62 -13.42
C HIS A 179 -5.42 13.63 -14.23
N ALA A 180 -4.31 13.18 -13.65
CA ALA A 180 -3.60 11.99 -14.09
C ALA A 180 -4.15 10.76 -13.35
N TYR A 181 -4.17 9.61 -14.03
CA TYR A 181 -4.63 8.33 -13.50
C TYR A 181 -3.61 7.23 -13.79
N ARG A 182 -3.48 6.31 -12.84
CA ARG A 182 -2.63 5.12 -12.93
C ARG A 182 -3.43 3.92 -12.44
N PHE A 183 -3.52 2.86 -13.25
CA PHE A 183 -3.95 1.56 -12.73
C PHE A 183 -2.71 0.81 -12.24
N ASP A 184 -2.53 0.80 -10.93
CA ASP A 184 -1.39 0.25 -10.22
C ASP A 184 -1.80 -1.01 -9.46
N THR A 185 -1.37 -2.17 -9.95
CA THR A 185 -1.46 -3.47 -9.28
C THR A 185 -2.88 -3.99 -9.14
N THR A 186 -3.65 -3.35 -8.28
CA THR A 186 -5.08 -3.53 -7.99
C THR A 186 -5.78 -2.19 -7.74
N ALA A 187 -5.07 -1.11 -7.40
CA ALA A 187 -5.61 0.22 -7.15
C ALA A 187 -5.62 1.10 -8.41
N ILE A 188 -6.71 1.86 -8.63
CA ILE A 188 -6.67 3.03 -9.52
C ILE A 188 -6.32 4.24 -8.66
N VAL A 189 -5.16 4.81 -8.91
CA VAL A 189 -4.65 6.02 -8.29
C VAL A 189 -5.03 7.22 -9.16
N GLN A 190 -5.54 8.27 -8.54
CA GLN A 190 -5.79 9.58 -9.14
C GLN A 190 -4.77 10.57 -8.59
N SER A 191 -4.17 11.39 -9.46
CA SER A 191 -3.17 12.39 -9.12
C SER A 191 -3.52 13.74 -9.74
N THR A 192 -3.04 14.84 -9.16
CA THR A 192 -3.02 16.13 -9.85
C THR A 192 -2.13 16.06 -11.10
N LEU A 193 -2.39 16.90 -12.09
CA LEU A 193 -1.57 16.96 -13.32
C LEU A 193 -0.12 17.37 -13.05
N ASP A 194 0.14 18.13 -11.99
CA ASP A 194 1.51 18.44 -11.52
C ASP A 194 2.12 17.33 -10.64
N ARG A 195 1.38 16.24 -10.41
CA ARG A 195 1.73 15.02 -9.68
C ARG A 195 2.18 15.23 -8.23
N LYS A 196 1.89 16.39 -7.64
CA LYS A 196 2.23 16.69 -6.24
C LYS A 196 1.33 16.03 -5.22
N THR A 197 0.07 15.76 -5.58
CA THR A 197 -0.84 14.98 -4.74
C THR A 197 -1.36 13.78 -5.51
N SER A 198 -1.53 12.67 -4.80
CA SER A 198 -2.10 11.42 -5.30
C SER A 198 -2.99 10.81 -4.24
N LEU A 199 -4.01 10.07 -4.64
CA LEU A 199 -4.88 9.30 -3.75
C LEU A 199 -5.34 8.02 -4.43
N THR A 200 -5.51 6.96 -3.65
CA THR A 200 -6.16 5.72 -4.11
C THR A 200 -7.65 5.99 -4.31
N TYR A 201 -8.09 6.03 -5.57
CA TYR A 201 -9.44 6.44 -5.95
C TYR A 201 -10.45 5.28 -5.85
N CYS A 202 -10.03 4.06 -6.24
CA CYS A 202 -10.71 2.80 -5.98
C CYS A 202 -9.73 1.61 -6.01
N SER A 203 -10.12 0.47 -5.41
CA SER A 203 -9.42 -0.82 -5.61
C SER A 203 -10.30 -1.79 -6.43
N ALA A 204 -9.65 -2.55 -7.30
CA ALA A 204 -10.21 -3.67 -8.03
C ALA A 204 -10.74 -4.78 -7.09
N LEU A 205 -10.16 -4.93 -5.88
CA LEU A 205 -10.53 -5.96 -4.90
C LEU A 205 -11.70 -5.56 -4.00
N SER A 206 -11.98 -4.27 -3.82
CA SER A 206 -13.15 -3.81 -3.05
C SER A 206 -14.37 -3.52 -3.94
N ALA A 207 -14.18 -3.36 -5.26
CA ALA A 207 -15.25 -3.09 -6.21
C ALA A 207 -16.23 -4.26 -6.41
N ARG A 208 -17.46 -4.14 -5.91
CA ARG A 208 -18.57 -5.11 -5.99
C ARG A 208 -19.14 -5.27 -7.40
N GLY A 209 -18.97 -4.26 -8.24
CA GLY A 209 -19.42 -4.22 -9.63
C GLY A 209 -18.48 -3.38 -10.48
N LEU A 210 -18.42 -3.67 -11.78
CA LEU A 210 -17.63 -2.92 -12.76
C LEU A 210 -18.37 -2.83 -14.10
N ASP A 211 -18.87 -1.64 -14.38
CA ASP A 211 -19.54 -1.31 -15.64
C ASP A 211 -18.70 -0.39 -16.53
N VAL A 212 -18.84 -0.57 -17.85
CA VAL A 212 -18.33 0.36 -18.87
C VAL A 212 -19.51 1.19 -19.38
N VAL A 213 -19.65 2.41 -18.86
CA VAL A 213 -20.69 3.38 -19.24
C VAL A 213 -20.16 4.24 -20.39
N ASP A 214 -21.06 4.66 -21.30
CA ASP A 214 -20.83 5.49 -22.50
C ASP A 214 -19.77 4.99 -23.51
N GLY A 215 -19.05 3.92 -23.18
CA GLY A 215 -17.92 3.39 -23.91
C GLY A 215 -16.57 3.85 -23.33
N THR A 216 -16.48 4.99 -22.65
CA THR A 216 -15.23 5.62 -22.21
C THR A 216 -15.10 5.80 -20.69
N THR A 217 -16.15 5.51 -19.92
CA THR A 217 -16.19 5.68 -18.46
C THR A 217 -16.28 4.32 -17.77
N LEU A 218 -15.48 4.10 -16.73
CA LEU A 218 -15.66 2.97 -15.81
C LEU A 218 -16.43 3.42 -14.58
N VAL A 219 -17.36 2.58 -14.14
CA VAL A 219 -18.11 2.79 -12.89
C VAL A 219 -17.87 1.59 -11.99
N PHE A 220 -17.33 1.86 -10.80
CA PHE A 220 -17.06 0.85 -9.77
C PHE A 220 -18.04 1.07 -8.60
N ASP A 221 -18.82 0.04 -8.24
CA ASP A 221 -19.57 0.04 -6.97
C ASP A 221 -18.62 -0.37 -5.84
N THR A 222 -18.31 0.52 -4.90
CA THR A 222 -17.39 0.23 -3.77
C THR A 222 -18.12 0.32 -2.43
N PRO A 223 -17.58 -0.24 -1.33
CA PRO A 223 -18.17 -0.07 0.01
C PRO A 223 -18.33 1.39 0.44
N THR A 224 -17.55 2.32 -0.13
CA THR A 224 -17.62 3.78 0.12
C THR A 224 -18.51 4.53 -0.86
N GLY A 225 -19.24 3.81 -1.73
CA GLY A 225 -20.10 4.35 -2.78
C GLY A 225 -19.53 4.17 -4.19
N GLU A 226 -20.26 4.71 -5.17
CA GLU A 226 -19.90 4.66 -6.59
C GLU A 226 -18.64 5.50 -6.87
N LYS A 227 -17.71 4.95 -7.66
CA LYS A 227 -16.50 5.63 -8.13
C LYS A 227 -16.50 5.66 -9.65
N VAL A 228 -16.31 6.85 -10.23
CA VAL A 228 -16.42 7.09 -11.67
C VAL A 228 -15.05 7.44 -12.22
N VAL A 229 -14.52 6.60 -13.12
CA VAL A 229 -13.15 6.69 -13.64
C VAL A 229 -13.18 6.94 -15.16
N PRO A 230 -12.92 8.17 -15.63
CA PRO A 230 -12.89 8.49 -17.06
C PRO A 230 -11.62 7.92 -17.73
N CYS A 231 -11.79 7.07 -18.74
CA CYS A 231 -10.68 6.42 -19.47
C CYS A 231 -10.33 7.10 -20.81
N VAL A 232 -11.04 8.17 -21.20
CA VAL A 232 -10.86 8.99 -22.42
C VAL A 232 -11.13 8.29 -23.75
N THR A 233 -10.79 7.01 -23.90
CA THR A 233 -11.09 6.22 -25.11
C THR A 233 -11.71 4.88 -24.76
N ARG A 234 -12.44 4.32 -25.73
CA ARG A 234 -13.13 3.03 -25.57
C ARG A 234 -12.18 1.88 -25.38
N GLU A 235 -11.10 1.86 -26.17
CA GLU A 235 -10.08 0.83 -26.12
C GLU A 235 -9.38 0.81 -24.76
N ARG A 236 -9.24 1.98 -24.09
CA ARG A 236 -8.68 2.04 -22.74
C ARG A 236 -9.67 1.53 -21.69
N ALA A 237 -10.94 1.96 -21.74
CA ALA A 237 -11.97 1.46 -20.83
C ALA A 237 -12.10 -0.07 -20.90
N GLU A 238 -12.12 -0.63 -22.12
CA GLU A 238 -12.15 -2.08 -22.34
C GLU A 238 -10.89 -2.79 -21.81
N ARG A 239 -9.68 -2.24 -22.02
CA ARG A 239 -8.44 -2.82 -21.47
C ARG A 239 -8.42 -2.80 -19.95
N VAL A 240 -8.65 -1.64 -19.32
CA VAL A 240 -8.64 -1.51 -17.85
C VAL A 240 -9.70 -2.44 -17.23
N ALA A 241 -10.93 -2.48 -17.77
CA ALA A 241 -11.98 -3.36 -17.26
C ALA A 241 -11.61 -4.85 -17.38
N ASN A 242 -11.01 -5.27 -18.50
CA ASN A 242 -10.57 -6.66 -18.68
C ASN A 242 -9.41 -7.03 -17.75
N THR A 243 -8.50 -6.10 -17.48
CA THR A 243 -7.42 -6.31 -16.50
C THR A 243 -7.98 -6.41 -15.08
N VAL A 244 -8.90 -5.53 -14.67
CA VAL A 244 -9.61 -5.62 -13.36
C VAL A 244 -10.31 -6.99 -13.20
N ARG A 245 -11.10 -7.43 -14.19
CA ARG A 245 -11.77 -8.74 -14.16
C ARG A 245 -10.79 -9.91 -14.04
N SER A 246 -9.65 -9.82 -14.74
CA SER A 246 -8.59 -10.83 -14.69
C SER A 246 -7.93 -10.90 -13.32
N LEU A 247 -7.71 -9.76 -12.67
CA LEU A 247 -7.10 -9.67 -11.34
C LEU A 247 -8.05 -10.18 -10.25
N ARG A 248 -9.33 -9.77 -10.27
CA ARG A 248 -10.40 -10.34 -9.42
C ARG A 248 -10.40 -11.86 -9.47
N TRP A 249 -10.57 -12.42 -10.68
CA TRP A 249 -10.58 -13.86 -10.88
C TRP A 249 -9.30 -14.56 -10.38
N ARG A 250 -8.13 -13.92 -10.56
CA ARG A 250 -6.84 -14.46 -10.10
C ARG A 250 -6.71 -14.50 -8.57
N TYR A 251 -7.29 -13.53 -7.87
CA TYR A 251 -6.93 -13.25 -6.48
C TYR A 251 -8.00 -13.63 -5.45
N ASP A 252 -9.28 -13.47 -5.78
CA ASP A 252 -10.40 -13.86 -4.88
C ASP A 252 -11.36 -14.88 -5.52
N GLY A 253 -11.14 -15.24 -6.78
CA GLY A 253 -11.94 -16.21 -7.52
C GLY A 253 -13.35 -15.72 -7.88
N THR A 254 -13.68 -14.45 -7.61
CA THR A 254 -14.96 -13.85 -8.00
C THR A 254 -14.96 -13.47 -9.48
N ARG A 255 -16.16 -13.21 -10.02
CA ARG A 255 -16.36 -12.72 -11.38
C ARG A 255 -17.16 -11.42 -11.33
N LEU A 256 -16.59 -10.37 -11.90
CA LEU A 256 -17.25 -9.11 -12.28
C LEU A 256 -17.63 -9.14 -13.77
#